data_AF-A0A1I0JHE6-F1
#
_entry.id   AF-A0A1I0JHE6-F1
#
_cell.length_a   1.000
_cell.length_b   1.000
_cell.length_c   1.000
_cell.angle_alpha   90.00
_cell.angle_beta   90.00
_cell.angle_gamma   90.00
#
_symmetry.space_group_name_H-M   'P 1'
#
loop_
_entity.id
_entity.type
_entity.pdbx_description
1 polymer ?
#
loop_
_entity_poly.entity_id
_entity_poly.type
_entity_poly.pdbx_seq_one_letter_code
_entity_poly.pdbx_strand_id
1 'polypeptide(L)'
;MNLSSLLWHHQVLYAIIHEAGELSGEELHDCYDAVADQIYAGSPVQPLGRRARRDKIQKLNAYDLVDYDEPTRDRLYWVIDENVEPKIELPAAV
;
A
#
# COMPACT_ATOMS: atom_id res chain seq x y z
N MET A 1 -2.25 15.26 8.21
CA MET A 1 -3.48 14.64 7.67
C MET A 1 -3.52 13.20 8.16
N ASN A 2 -4.68 12.56 8.33
CA ASN A 2 -4.76 11.26 9.02
C ASN A 2 -5.08 10.09 8.08
N LEU A 3 -4.30 9.01 8.20
CA LEU A 3 -4.53 7.71 7.54
C LEU A 3 -5.95 7.15 7.79
N SER A 4 -6.57 7.49 8.93
CA SER A 4 -7.94 7.08 9.30
C SER A 4 -9.03 7.59 8.36
N SER A 5 -8.77 8.68 7.63
CA SER A 5 -9.74 9.27 6.70
C SER A 5 -9.68 8.63 5.31
N LEU A 6 -8.74 7.72 5.05
CA LEU A 6 -8.58 7.06 3.76
C LEU A 6 -9.33 5.73 3.70
N LEU A 7 -9.80 5.40 2.49
CA LEU A 7 -10.47 4.11 2.21
C LEU A 7 -9.54 2.94 2.52
N TRP A 8 -10.12 1.81 2.93
CA TRP A 8 -9.44 0.57 3.29
C TRP A 8 -8.26 0.20 2.37
N HIS A 9 -8.43 0.29 1.05
CA HIS A 9 -7.36 -0.02 0.10
C HIS A 9 -6.09 0.82 0.25
N HIS A 10 -6.21 2.10 0.63
CA HIS A 10 -5.04 2.94 0.88
C HIS A 10 -4.32 2.49 2.14
N GLN A 11 -5.08 2.09 3.16
CA GLN A 11 -4.52 1.59 4.42
C GLN A 11 -3.75 0.29 4.19
N VAL A 12 -4.27 -0.61 3.34
CA VAL A 12 -3.57 -1.85 2.96
C VAL A 12 -2.27 -1.54 2.22
N LEU A 13 -2.31 -0.66 1.22
CA LEU A 13 -1.11 -0.27 0.46
C LEU A 13 -0.07 0.41 1.36
N TYR A 14 -0.51 1.29 2.25
CA TYR A 14 0.36 1.94 3.22
C TYR A 14 1.04 0.92 4.14
N ALA A 15 0.28 -0.04 4.69
CA ALA A 15 0.84 -1.08 5.56
C ALA A 15 1.90 -1.92 4.85
N ILE A 16 1.70 -2.25 3.57
CA ILE A 16 2.68 -3.02 2.78
C ILE A 16 3.98 -2.23 2.62
N ILE A 17 3.88 -0.94 2.25
CA ILE A 17 5.05 -0.08 2.08
C ILE A 17 5.75 0.18 3.40
N HIS A 18 4.98 0.35 4.48
CA HIS A 18 5.52 0.54 5.82
C HIS A 18 6.28 -0.69 6.33
N GLU A 19 5.76 -1.91 6.13
CA GLU A 19 6.41 -3.14 6.61
C GLU A 19 7.67 -3.48 5.83
N ALA A 20 7.68 -3.24 4.52
CA ALA A 20 8.83 -3.46 3.67
C ALA A 20 9.88 -2.33 3.71
N GLY A 21 9.48 -1.11 4.13
CA GLY A 21 10.31 0.09 4.17
C GLY A 21 10.51 0.74 2.81
N GLU A 22 11.19 0.04 1.89
CA GLU A 22 11.41 0.46 0.50
C GLU A 22 11.20 -0.74 -0.43
N LEU A 23 10.43 -0.56 -1.51
CA LEU A 23 10.11 -1.64 -2.44
C LEU A 23 9.77 -1.15 -3.85
N SER A 24 10.08 -1.97 -4.84
CA SER A 24 9.77 -1.71 -6.24
C SER A 24 8.29 -1.88 -6.58
N GLY A 25 7.84 -1.30 -7.68
CA GLY A 25 6.46 -1.48 -8.13
C GLY A 25 6.07 -2.94 -8.43
N GLU A 26 7.02 -3.82 -8.75
CA GLU A 26 6.77 -5.25 -8.90
C GLU A 26 6.59 -5.92 -7.54
N GLU A 27 7.51 -5.70 -6.60
CA GLU A 27 7.40 -6.19 -5.22
C GLU A 27 6.12 -5.71 -4.55
N LEU A 28 5.69 -4.47 -4.79
CA LEU A 28 4.41 -3.96 -4.28
C LEU A 28 3.24 -4.80 -4.77
N HIS A 29 3.26 -5.16 -6.05
CA HIS A 29 2.19 -5.94 -6.65
C HIS A 29 2.18 -7.35 -6.07
N ASP A 30 3.35 -7.97 -5.92
CA ASP A 30 3.50 -9.32 -5.39
C ASP A 30 3.13 -9.40 -3.91
N CYS A 31 3.64 -8.48 -3.07
CA CYS A 31 3.26 -8.39 -1.66
C CYS A 31 1.75 -8.18 -1.51
N TYR A 32 1.15 -7.29 -2.32
CA TYR A 32 -0.30 -7.08 -2.28
C TYR A 32 -1.06 -8.35 -2.68
N ASP A 33 -0.66 -9.02 -3.76
CA ASP A 33 -1.31 -10.25 -4.23
C ASP A 33 -1.22 -11.37 -3.18
N ALA A 34 -0.09 -11.48 -2.47
CA ALA A 34 0.13 -12.48 -1.42
C ALA A 34 -0.79 -12.29 -0.20
N VAL A 35 -1.06 -11.04 0.19
CA VAL A 35 -1.89 -10.73 1.38
C VAL A 35 -3.36 -10.49 1.03
N ALA A 36 -3.68 -10.18 -0.22
CA ALA A 36 -5.02 -9.75 -0.64
C ALA A 36 -6.09 -10.80 -0.31
N ASP A 37 -5.86 -12.06 -0.66
CA ASP A 37 -6.87 -13.10 -0.43
C ASP A 37 -7.25 -13.22 1.05
N GLN A 38 -6.28 -13.06 1.94
CA GLN A 38 -6.49 -13.11 3.39
C GLN A 38 -7.13 -11.82 3.92
N ILE A 39 -6.64 -10.64 3.52
CA ILE A 39 -7.14 -9.34 4.00
C ILE A 39 -8.58 -9.07 3.54
N TYR A 40 -8.93 -9.50 2.33
CA TYR A 40 -10.27 -9.30 1.77
C TYR A 40 -11.21 -10.49 2.02
N ALA A 41 -10.75 -11.55 2.70
CA ALA A 41 -11.58 -12.69 3.05
C ALA A 41 -12.79 -12.25 3.90
N GLY A 42 -14.00 -12.52 3.39
CA GLY A 42 -15.25 -12.14 4.07
C GLY A 42 -15.56 -10.64 4.06
N SER A 43 -14.75 -9.82 3.41
CA SER A 43 -15.00 -8.39 3.23
C SER A 43 -16.00 -8.15 2.09
N PRO A 44 -16.90 -7.17 2.19
CA PRO A 44 -17.75 -6.76 1.06
C PRO A 44 -16.95 -6.07 -0.06
N VAL A 45 -15.68 -5.73 0.20
CA VAL A 45 -14.80 -5.01 -0.73
C VAL A 45 -13.86 -6.00 -1.42
N GLN A 46 -13.68 -5.83 -2.74
CA GLN A 46 -12.85 -6.70 -3.57
C GLN A 46 -11.40 -6.18 -3.69
N PRO A 47 -10.41 -7.06 -3.85
CA PRO A 47 -9.03 -6.66 -4.13
C PRO A 47 -8.91 -5.75 -5.35
N LEU A 48 -7.95 -4.82 -5.31
CA LEU A 48 -7.68 -3.92 -6.43
C LEU A 48 -6.80 -4.59 -7.49
N GLY A 49 -7.08 -4.31 -8.77
CA GLY A 49 -6.14 -4.59 -9.86
C GLY A 49 -4.93 -3.65 -9.86
N ARG A 50 -3.83 -4.07 -10.50
CA ARG A 50 -2.53 -3.36 -10.50
C ARG A 50 -2.61 -1.87 -10.87
N ARG A 51 -3.43 -1.50 -11.86
CA ARG A 51 -3.64 -0.10 -12.25
C ARG A 51 -4.29 0.71 -11.14
N ALA A 52 -5.36 0.20 -10.55
CA ALA A 52 -6.06 0.88 -9.47
C ALA A 52 -5.18 1.06 -8.24
N ARG A 53 -4.25 0.13 -7.94
CA ARG A 53 -3.26 0.29 -6.86
C ARG A 53 -2.42 1.56 -7.06
N ARG A 54 -1.91 1.79 -8.29
CA ARG A 54 -1.11 2.98 -8.62
C ARG A 54 -1.88 4.28 -8.38
N ASP A 55 -3.14 4.33 -8.79
CA ASP A 55 -3.99 5.50 -8.57
C ASP A 55 -4.23 5.78 -7.07
N LYS A 56 -4.28 4.73 -6.24
CA LYS A 56 -4.40 4.89 -4.78
C LYS A 56 -3.09 5.38 -4.14
N ILE A 57 -1.93 4.97 -4.66
CA ILE A 57 -0.64 5.43 -4.15
C ILE A 57 -0.46 6.93 -4.42
N GLN A 58 -0.90 7.45 -5.57
CA GLN A 58 -0.89 8.89 -5.82
C GLN A 58 -1.64 9.68 -4.74
N LYS A 59 -2.72 9.11 -4.19
CA LYS A 59 -3.44 9.73 -3.08
C LYS A 59 -2.70 9.61 -1.75
N LEU A 60 -1.96 8.52 -1.50
CA LEU A 60 -1.07 8.41 -0.33
C LEU A 60 0.05 9.45 -0.40
N ASN A 61 0.62 9.67 -1.59
CA ASN A 61 1.61 10.71 -1.83
C ASN A 61 1.05 12.12 -1.64
N ALA A 62 -0.14 12.41 -2.16
CA ALA A 62 -0.81 13.70 -1.94
C ALA A 62 -1.17 13.97 -0.45
N TYR A 63 -1.09 12.96 0.41
CA TYR A 63 -1.31 13.07 1.85
C TYR A 63 0.00 13.07 2.64
N ASP A 64 1.15 13.13 1.95
CA ASP A 64 2.51 13.08 2.50
C ASP A 64 2.79 11.81 3.34
N LEU A 65 2.13 10.69 2.99
CA LEU A 65 2.31 9.41 3.70
C LEU A 65 3.38 8.52 3.04
N VAL A 66 3.47 8.56 1.71
CA VAL A 66 4.35 7.71 0.89
C VAL A 66 4.95 8.55 -0.22
N ASP A 67 6.21 8.31 -0.55
CA ASP A 67 6.83 8.86 -1.75
C ASP A 67 7.21 7.76 -2.74
N TYR A 68 7.55 8.20 -3.94
CA TYR A 68 8.15 7.35 -4.96
C TYR A 68 9.07 8.15 -5.87
N ASP A 69 10.04 7.48 -6.48
CA ASP A 69 10.94 8.11 -7.44
C ASP A 69 10.23 8.43 -8.78
N GLU A 70 10.97 8.94 -9.75
CA GLU A 70 10.40 9.32 -11.05
C GLU A 70 9.59 8.19 -11.70
N PRO A 71 8.63 8.50 -12.60
CA PRO A 71 7.71 7.53 -13.20
C PRO A 71 8.40 6.59 -14.20
N THR A 72 9.36 5.80 -13.72
CA THR A 72 10.08 4.76 -14.43
C THR A 72 9.43 3.40 -14.17
N ARG A 73 9.89 2.40 -14.91
CA ARG A 73 9.42 1.02 -14.76
C ARG A 73 9.87 0.42 -13.42
N ASP A 74 11.02 0.83 -12.94
CA ASP A 74 11.71 0.30 -11.75
C ASP A 74 11.50 1.18 -10.53
N ARG A 75 10.39 1.92 -10.52
CA ARG A 75 10.11 2.87 -9.46
C ARG A 75 10.05 2.22 -8.09
N LEU A 76 10.60 2.93 -7.12
CA LEU A 76 10.65 2.54 -5.72
C LEU A 76 9.60 3.35 -4.95
N TYR A 77 9.00 2.70 -3.96
CA TYR A 77 8.02 3.27 -3.04
C TYR A 77 8.55 3.18 -1.63
N TRP A 78 8.45 4.27 -0.87
CA TRP A 78 8.85 4.31 0.54
C TRP A 78 7.90 5.18 1.37
N VAL A 79 7.84 4.94 2.68
CA VAL A 79 7.07 5.78 3.61
C VAL A 79 7.83 7.07 3.90
N ILE A 80 7.11 8.21 3.95
CA ILE A 80 7.71 9.51 4.34
C ILE A 80 7.57 9.74 5.85
N ASP A 81 6.46 9.29 6.44
CA ASP A 81 6.19 9.42 7.87
C ASP A 81 6.06 8.05 8.54
N GLU A 82 7.17 7.57 9.09
CA GLU A 82 7.25 6.32 9.86
C GLU A 82 6.56 6.42 11.23
N ASN A 83 6.18 7.62 11.69
CA ASN A 83 5.44 7.76 12.95
C ASN A 83 3.96 7.41 12.79
N VAL A 84 3.47 7.27 11.55
CA VAL A 84 2.10 6.89 11.27
C VAL A 84 1.98 5.37 11.33
N GLU A 85 1.42 4.87 12.43
CA GLU A 85 1.21 3.43 12.56
C GLU A 85 0.18 2.92 11.53
N PRO A 86 0.46 1.80 10.84
CA PRO A 86 -0.48 1.17 9.95
C PRO A 86 -1.72 0.72 10.73
N LYS A 87 -2.90 0.97 10.16
CA LYS A 87 -4.20 0.59 10.76
C LYS A 87 -4.62 -0.84 10.51
N ILE A 88 -3.88 -1.52 9.64
CA ILE A 88 -4.15 -2.87 9.20
C ILE A 88 -2.89 -3.65 9.49
N GLU A 89 -3.04 -4.73 10.26
CA GLU A 89 -1.99 -5.73 10.42
C GLU A 89 -1.99 -6.61 9.16
N LEU A 90 -0.83 -6.72 8.51
CA LEU A 90 -0.67 -7.63 7.40
C LEU A 90 -0.52 -9.06 7.92
N PRO A 91 -1.17 -10.04 7.32
CA PRO A 91 -0.88 -11.43 7.62
C PRO A 91 0.55 -11.73 7.19
N ALA A 92 1.29 -12.47 8.02
CA ALA A 92 2.59 -12.99 7.62
C ALA A 92 2.42 -13.78 6.31
N ALA A 93 3.15 -13.39 5.27
CA ALA A 93 3.24 -14.17 4.05
C ALA A 93 3.90 -15.52 4.44
N VAL A 94 3.11 -16.60 4.43
CA VAL A 94 3.55 -17.96 4.76
C VAL A 94 4.38 -18.54 3.62
#